data_AF-A0A3P3XPY1-F1
#
_entry.id   AF-A0A3P3XPY1-F1
#
_cell.length_a   1.000
_cell.length_b   1.000
_cell.length_c   1.000
_cell.angle_alpha   90.00
_cell.angle_beta   90.00
_cell.angle_gamma   90.00
#
_symmetry.space_group_name_H-M   'P 1'
#
loop_
_entity.id
_entity.type
_entity.pdbx_description
1 polymer ?
#
loop_
_entity_poly.entity_id
_entity_poly.type
_entity_poly.pdbx_seq_one_letter_code
_entity_poly.pdbx_strand_id
1 'polypeptide(L)'
;MSTEFEREIGSSMMPNENPGDLVENEKWIEACKKRLTILRPETEEAKHEFLEEAARTLKIGQEELITKAKKQFRDNYIEDDEKAIRREETKIAAYGKPQEYLKKAEEAAEALLAENTSSVKPIDNDFPAILSILLITKQTRTSQAKRAEKALSKISEYDIMRTIRMMFENKDSIEELYKAWGKPWGDINALRSEARRRGIREELLEVHAIQSGEADRLQEVGKKVVEGGRKGARVASYGSEKSRRKDQVLKKYGEIMGQPHKMPESEVKKQIAKEFRISLYTVRRYLQNR
;
A
#
# COMPACT_ATOMS: atom_id res chain seq x y z
N MET A 1 -16.18 20.47 30.34
CA MET A 1 -16.41 21.67 29.51
C MET A 1 -16.47 21.20 28.07
N SER A 2 -17.68 21.16 27.48
CA SER A 2 -17.86 20.84 26.05
C SER A 2 -17.28 22.00 25.23
N THR A 3 -16.44 21.70 24.25
CA THR A 3 -15.94 22.69 23.30
C THR A 3 -17.12 23.23 22.48
N GLU A 4 -17.07 24.49 22.05
CA GLU A 4 -18.12 25.10 21.21
C GLU A 4 -18.45 24.28 19.96
N PHE A 5 -17.51 23.46 19.48
CA PHE A 5 -17.68 22.47 18.41
C PHE A 5 -18.76 21.40 18.70
N GLU A 6 -18.89 20.94 19.95
CA GLU A 6 -19.92 19.98 20.35
C GLU A 6 -21.31 20.64 20.49
N ARG A 7 -21.35 21.95 20.74
CA ARG A 7 -22.62 22.71 20.83
C ARG A 7 -23.16 23.11 19.47
N GLU A 8 -22.29 23.40 18.51
CA GLU A 8 -22.71 23.77 17.15
C GLU A 8 -23.22 22.57 16.33
N ILE A 9 -22.83 21.34 16.73
CA ILE A 9 -23.37 20.08 16.16
C ILE A 9 -24.50 19.51 17.05
N GLY A 10 -24.56 19.89 18.33
CA GLY A 10 -25.36 19.21 19.37
C GLY A 10 -26.70 19.85 19.74
N SER A 11 -27.36 20.62 18.87
CA SER A 11 -28.71 21.14 19.18
C SER A 11 -29.63 21.22 17.97
N SER A 12 -29.85 20.09 17.31
CA SER A 12 -31.18 19.73 16.80
C SER A 12 -31.17 18.27 16.38
N MET A 13 -32.24 17.58 16.76
CA MET A 13 -32.62 16.23 16.35
C MET A 13 -31.98 15.08 17.13
N MET A 14 -32.71 14.69 18.18
CA MET A 14 -32.89 13.29 18.54
C MET A 14 -33.01 12.41 17.27
N PRO A 15 -32.44 11.20 17.27
CA PRO A 15 -32.46 10.32 16.11
C PRO A 15 -33.90 9.85 15.87
N ASN A 16 -34.58 10.47 14.91
CA ASN A 16 -35.71 9.80 14.28
C ASN A 16 -35.13 8.65 13.47
N GLU A 17 -35.44 7.42 13.89
CA GLU A 17 -35.18 6.18 13.20
C GLU A 17 -36.01 6.10 11.90
N ASN A 18 -35.77 7.02 10.97
CA ASN A 18 -36.37 6.97 9.65
C ASN A 18 -35.28 7.15 8.58
N PRO A 19 -35.07 6.15 7.71
CA PRO A 19 -34.31 6.31 6.45
C PRO A 19 -34.99 7.28 5.46
N GLY A 20 -35.89 8.15 5.93
CA GLY A 20 -37.06 8.64 5.20
C GLY A 20 -37.07 10.11 4.83
N ASP A 21 -36.00 10.87 5.03
CA ASP A 21 -35.91 12.21 4.43
C ASP A 21 -34.72 12.29 3.47
N LEU A 22 -34.95 11.81 2.25
CA LEU A 22 -34.00 11.86 1.14
C LEU A 22 -33.44 13.28 0.96
N VAL A 23 -34.26 14.31 1.20
CA VAL A 23 -33.88 15.72 1.05
C VAL A 23 -32.91 16.17 2.15
N GLU A 24 -33.09 15.72 3.40
CA GLU A 24 -32.14 16.03 4.49
C GLU A 24 -30.82 15.29 4.31
N ASN A 25 -30.87 14.04 3.86
CA ASN A 25 -29.68 13.27 3.54
C ASN A 25 -28.92 13.87 2.35
N GLU A 26 -29.60 14.33 1.30
CA GLU A 26 -28.98 15.04 0.17
C GLU A 26 -28.31 16.34 0.62
N LYS A 27 -28.99 17.17 1.43
CA LYS A 27 -28.40 18.40 1.98
C LYS A 27 -27.18 18.12 2.84
N TRP A 28 -27.24 17.08 3.67
CA TRP A 28 -26.12 16.67 4.51
C TRP A 28 -24.94 16.16 3.68
N ILE A 29 -25.18 15.35 2.64
CA ILE A 29 -24.16 14.87 1.70
C ILE A 29 -23.48 16.06 1.02
N GLU A 30 -24.24 17.03 0.51
CA GLU A 30 -23.68 18.21 -0.16
C GLU A 30 -22.88 19.10 0.81
N ALA A 31 -23.34 19.28 2.06
CA ALA A 31 -22.58 19.96 3.09
C ALA A 31 -21.27 19.24 3.41
N CYS A 32 -21.30 17.90 3.51
CA CYS A 32 -20.12 17.08 3.72
C CYS A 32 -19.14 17.18 2.56
N LYS A 33 -19.62 17.12 1.30
CA LYS A 33 -18.78 17.32 0.12
C LYS A 33 -18.07 18.65 0.16
N LYS A 34 -18.78 19.76 0.41
CA LYS A 34 -18.17 21.10 0.53
C LYS A 34 -17.06 21.13 1.57
N ARG A 35 -17.28 20.49 2.72
CA ARG A 35 -16.28 20.42 3.79
C ARG A 35 -15.09 19.53 3.41
N LEU A 36 -15.32 18.40 2.76
CA LEU A 36 -14.27 17.52 2.25
C LEU A 36 -13.42 18.19 1.16
N THR A 37 -13.99 19.09 0.35
CA THR A 37 -13.24 19.88 -0.64
C THR A 37 -12.21 20.80 0.01
N ILE A 38 -12.44 21.24 1.24
CA ILE A 38 -11.52 22.07 2.02
C ILE A 38 -10.53 21.19 2.79
N LEU A 39 -11.04 20.20 3.54
CA LEU A 39 -10.23 19.38 4.43
C LEU A 39 -9.22 18.49 3.70
N ARG A 40 -9.54 18.00 2.49
CA ARG A 40 -8.64 17.11 1.74
C ARG A 40 -7.33 17.80 1.34
N PRO A 41 -7.36 18.97 0.66
CA PRO A 41 -6.14 19.74 0.41
C PRO A 41 -5.36 20.07 1.69
N GLU A 42 -6.04 20.55 2.74
CA GLU A 42 -5.39 20.88 4.03
C GLU A 42 -4.68 19.66 4.64
N THR A 43 -5.30 18.48 4.57
CA THR A 43 -4.70 17.24 5.08
C THR A 43 -3.47 16.83 4.27
N GLU A 44 -3.52 16.92 2.94
CA GLU A 44 -2.37 16.55 2.10
C GLU A 44 -1.21 17.55 2.22
N GLU A 45 -1.49 18.85 2.34
CA GLU A 45 -0.47 19.88 2.58
C GLU A 45 0.21 19.67 3.94
N ALA A 46 -0.58 19.54 5.02
CA ALA A 46 -0.04 19.29 6.35
C ALA A 46 0.73 17.96 6.44
N LYS A 47 0.30 16.93 5.71
CA LYS A 47 1.00 15.66 5.57
C LYS A 47 2.35 15.85 4.90
N HIS A 48 2.40 16.60 3.80
CA HIS A 48 3.64 16.87 3.08
C HIS A 48 4.65 17.58 3.99
N GLU A 49 4.22 18.65 4.67
CA GLU A 49 5.07 19.40 5.60
C GLU A 49 5.61 18.52 6.73
N PHE A 50 4.75 17.71 7.36
CA PHE A 50 5.16 16.77 8.41
C PHE A 50 6.21 15.76 7.90
N LEU A 51 5.98 15.15 6.75
CA LEU A 51 6.90 14.17 6.18
C LEU A 51 8.22 14.78 5.73
N GLU A 52 8.18 15.99 5.15
CA GLU A 52 9.36 16.73 4.74
C GLU A 52 10.22 17.11 5.95
N GLU A 53 9.62 17.65 7.01
CA GLU A 53 10.34 18.01 8.24
C GLU A 53 10.96 16.79 8.91
N ALA A 54 10.20 15.69 9.02
CA ALA A 54 10.67 14.44 9.60
C ALA A 54 11.82 13.84 8.78
N ALA A 55 11.68 13.80 7.46
CA ALA A 55 12.70 13.27 6.55
C ALA A 55 13.99 14.11 6.61
N ARG A 56 13.86 15.44 6.57
CA ARG A 56 14.95 16.40 6.72
C ARG A 56 15.69 16.22 8.04
N THR A 57 14.94 16.04 9.12
CA THR A 57 15.49 15.86 10.46
C THR A 57 16.37 14.61 10.58
N LEU A 58 15.98 13.51 9.93
CA LEU A 58 16.77 12.27 9.88
C LEU A 58 17.79 12.23 8.73
N LYS A 59 17.81 13.25 7.86
CA LYS A 59 18.64 13.31 6.65
C LYS A 59 18.44 12.11 5.72
N ILE A 60 17.18 11.72 5.52
CA ILE A 60 16.77 10.61 4.65
C ILE A 60 15.65 11.06 3.70
N GLY A 61 15.33 10.24 2.70
CA GLY A 61 14.15 10.46 1.85
C GLY A 61 12.83 10.09 2.54
N GLN A 62 11.72 10.67 2.10
CA GLN A 62 10.38 10.36 2.63
C GLN A 62 10.00 8.87 2.46
N GLU A 63 10.38 8.23 1.35
CA GLU A 63 10.15 6.79 1.13
C GLU A 63 10.91 5.93 2.15
N GLU A 64 12.15 6.30 2.45
CA GLU A 64 12.97 5.63 3.46
C GLU A 64 12.39 5.85 4.86
N LEU A 65 11.92 7.06 5.16
CA LEU A 65 11.23 7.38 6.42
C LEU A 65 10.01 6.48 6.63
N ILE A 66 9.13 6.36 5.63
CA ILE A 66 7.93 5.51 5.69
C ILE A 66 8.33 4.04 5.89
N THR A 67 9.39 3.59 5.21
CA THR A 67 9.90 2.21 5.36
C THR A 67 10.40 1.96 6.79
N LYS A 68 11.17 2.91 7.35
CA LYS A 68 11.62 2.84 8.75
C LYS A 68 10.46 2.86 9.74
N ALA A 69 9.45 3.71 9.51
CA ALA A 69 8.26 3.76 10.35
C ALA A 69 7.48 2.44 10.34
N LYS A 70 7.29 1.83 9.16
CA LYS A 70 6.65 0.51 9.04
C LYS A 70 7.41 -0.57 9.78
N LYS A 71 8.74 -0.57 9.68
CA LYS A 71 9.59 -1.49 10.44
C LYS A 71 9.46 -1.26 11.95
N GLN A 72 9.55 0.00 12.39
CA GLN A 72 9.41 0.36 13.81
C GLN A 72 8.03 -0.04 14.35
N PHE A 73 6.96 0.14 13.59
CA PHE A 73 5.61 -0.27 13.97
C PHE A 73 5.54 -1.78 14.24
N ARG A 74 6.10 -2.58 13.33
CA ARG A 74 6.20 -4.03 13.47
C ARG A 74 7.03 -4.43 14.70
N ASP A 75 8.18 -3.80 14.88
CA ASP A 75 9.10 -4.13 15.97
C ASP A 75 8.50 -3.72 17.33
N ASN A 76 7.79 -2.59 17.42
CA ASN A 76 7.03 -2.19 18.61
C ASN A 76 5.93 -3.21 18.96
N TYR A 77 5.22 -3.75 17.96
CA TYR A 77 4.22 -4.80 18.19
C TYR A 77 4.82 -6.05 18.84
N ILE A 78 6.00 -6.45 18.37
CA ILE A 78 6.76 -7.59 18.93
C ILE A 78 7.21 -7.25 20.35
N GLU A 79 7.75 -6.06 20.58
CA GLU A 79 8.20 -5.64 21.91
C GLU A 79 7.07 -5.60 22.95
N ASP A 80 5.88 -5.15 22.56
CA ASP A 80 4.70 -5.13 23.45
C ASP A 80 4.24 -6.54 23.82
N ASP A 81 4.24 -7.47 22.85
CA ASP A 81 3.98 -8.89 23.10
C ASP A 81 5.04 -9.48 24.06
N GLU A 82 6.33 -9.15 23.88
CA GLU A 82 7.39 -9.60 24.79
C GLU A 82 7.21 -9.06 26.21
N LYS A 83 6.84 -7.78 26.35
CA LYS A 83 6.53 -7.18 27.65
C LYS A 83 5.35 -7.88 28.32
N ALA A 84 4.30 -8.22 27.57
CA ALA A 84 3.16 -8.97 28.08
C ALA A 84 3.58 -10.38 28.53
N ILE A 85 4.36 -11.10 27.72
CA ILE A 85 4.90 -12.42 28.06
C ILE A 85 5.71 -12.37 29.36
N ARG A 86 6.65 -11.42 29.48
CA ARG A 86 7.48 -11.29 30.69
C ARG A 86 6.64 -11.02 31.94
N ARG A 87 5.58 -10.22 31.83
CA ARG A 87 4.65 -9.96 32.94
C ARG A 87 3.91 -11.22 33.37
N GLU A 88 3.43 -12.01 32.42
CA GLU A 88 2.77 -13.29 32.70
C GLU A 88 3.74 -14.30 33.32
N GLU A 89 4.96 -14.44 32.78
CA GLU A 89 5.99 -15.33 33.33
C GLU A 89 6.40 -14.95 34.75
N THR A 90 6.44 -13.66 35.07
CA THR A 90 6.74 -13.19 36.43
C THR A 90 5.69 -13.68 37.44
N LYS A 91 4.43 -13.91 37.01
CA LYS A 91 3.39 -14.46 37.90
C LYS A 91 3.67 -15.90 38.32
N ILE A 92 4.38 -16.68 37.49
CA ILE A 92 4.76 -18.06 37.82
C ILE A 92 5.66 -18.08 39.07
N ALA A 93 6.57 -17.10 39.20
CA ALA A 93 7.47 -17.00 40.35
C ALA A 93 6.71 -16.85 41.69
N ALA A 94 5.52 -16.23 41.68
CA ALA A 94 4.71 -16.04 42.89
C ALA A 94 4.17 -17.35 43.49
N TYR A 95 4.12 -18.44 42.71
CA TYR A 95 3.68 -19.74 43.19
C TYR A 95 4.78 -20.51 43.96
N GLY A 96 6.03 -20.06 43.93
CA GLY A 96 7.12 -20.65 44.73
C GLY A 96 7.40 -22.14 44.45
N LYS A 97 7.09 -22.63 43.24
CA LYS A 97 7.24 -24.06 42.88
C LYS A 97 8.68 -24.41 42.51
N PRO A 98 9.14 -25.65 42.79
CA PRO A 98 10.49 -26.09 42.44
C PRO A 98 10.68 -26.26 40.93
N GLN A 99 11.94 -26.21 40.46
CA GLN A 99 12.26 -26.29 39.03
C GLN A 99 11.73 -27.56 38.35
N GLU A 100 11.75 -28.71 39.03
CA GLU A 100 11.20 -29.96 38.49
C GLU A 100 9.69 -29.88 38.24
N TYR A 101 8.96 -29.15 39.08
CA TYR A 101 7.53 -28.91 38.90
C TYR A 101 7.28 -28.02 37.67
N LEU A 102 8.05 -26.94 37.53
CA LEU A 102 7.96 -26.04 36.39
C LEU A 102 8.29 -26.75 35.09
N LYS A 103 9.29 -27.63 35.09
CA LYS A 103 9.65 -28.46 33.94
C LYS A 103 8.51 -29.39 33.52
N LYS A 104 7.83 -30.04 34.47
CA LYS A 104 6.64 -30.87 34.18
C LYS A 104 5.50 -30.04 33.60
N ALA A 105 5.29 -28.81 34.09
CA ALA A 105 4.29 -27.91 33.55
C ALA A 105 4.65 -27.43 32.12
N GLU A 106 5.93 -27.19 31.83
CA GLU A 106 6.41 -26.87 30.48
C GLU A 106 6.24 -28.04 29.50
N GLU A 107 6.64 -29.25 29.89
CA GLU A 107 6.46 -30.47 29.08
C GLU A 107 4.98 -30.74 28.79
N ALA A 108 4.12 -30.55 29.80
CA ALA A 108 2.66 -30.62 29.65
C ALA A 108 2.13 -29.58 28.68
N ALA A 109 2.59 -28.33 28.76
CA ALA A 109 2.19 -27.27 27.83
C ALA A 109 2.60 -27.61 26.38
N GLU A 110 3.82 -28.11 26.18
CA GLU A 110 4.30 -28.52 24.86
C GLU A 110 3.51 -29.70 24.30
N ALA A 111 3.22 -30.71 25.12
CA ALA A 111 2.41 -31.86 24.71
C ALA A 111 0.98 -31.47 24.32
N LEU A 112 0.38 -30.49 25.02
CA LEU A 112 -0.95 -29.96 24.68
C LEU A 112 -0.93 -29.13 23.39
N LEU A 113 0.09 -28.29 23.20
CA LEU A 113 0.22 -27.46 21.99
C LEU A 113 0.56 -28.25 20.73
N ALA A 114 1.27 -29.36 20.88
CA ALA A 114 1.57 -30.29 19.80
C ALA A 114 0.39 -31.23 19.47
N GLU A 115 -0.75 -31.09 20.15
CA GLU A 115 -1.91 -32.00 20.05
C GLU A 115 -1.57 -33.47 20.38
N ASN A 116 -0.43 -33.72 21.04
CA ASN A 116 0.01 -35.06 21.44
C ASN A 116 -0.83 -35.63 22.59
N THR A 117 -1.53 -34.76 23.32
CA THR A 117 -2.44 -35.13 24.41
C THR A 117 -3.61 -34.15 24.46
N SER A 118 -4.80 -34.62 24.83
CA SER A 118 -6.01 -33.79 24.96
C SER A 118 -6.23 -33.26 26.38
N SER A 119 -5.55 -33.83 27.38
CA SER A 119 -5.66 -33.41 28.78
C SER A 119 -4.44 -33.85 29.58
N VAL A 120 -4.12 -33.08 30.62
CA VAL A 120 -3.07 -33.40 31.59
C VAL A 120 -3.71 -33.44 32.97
N LYS A 121 -3.47 -34.52 33.73
CA LYS A 121 -3.94 -34.62 35.11
C LYS A 121 -3.20 -33.59 35.98
N PRO A 122 -3.90 -32.69 36.69
CA PRO A 122 -3.25 -31.72 37.57
C PRO A 122 -2.47 -32.41 38.68
N ILE A 123 -1.28 -31.90 39.00
CA ILE A 123 -0.47 -32.36 40.12
C ILE A 123 -1.08 -31.85 41.44
N ASP A 124 -1.51 -30.59 41.44
CA ASP A 124 -2.15 -29.89 42.56
C ASP A 124 -3.04 -28.76 42.03
N ASN A 125 -3.57 -27.92 42.93
CA ASN A 125 -4.46 -26.81 42.58
C ASN A 125 -3.76 -25.66 41.85
N ASP A 126 -2.44 -25.52 41.99
CA ASP A 126 -1.67 -24.45 41.35
C ASP A 126 -1.30 -24.82 39.90
N PHE A 127 -1.24 -26.12 39.59
CA PHE A 127 -0.78 -26.65 38.31
C PHE A 127 -1.59 -26.13 37.11
N PRO A 128 -2.94 -26.08 37.15
CA PRO A 128 -3.72 -25.55 36.04
C PRO A 128 -3.44 -24.07 35.74
N ALA A 129 -3.20 -23.26 36.77
CA ALA A 129 -2.93 -21.83 36.60
C ALA A 129 -1.55 -21.59 35.97
N ILE A 130 -0.52 -22.28 36.47
CA ILE A 130 0.84 -22.23 35.88
C ILE A 130 0.82 -22.75 34.44
N LEU A 131 0.15 -23.88 34.20
CA LEU A 131 0.00 -24.46 32.87
C LEU A 131 -0.71 -23.49 31.90
N SER A 132 -1.77 -22.83 32.34
CA SER A 132 -2.49 -21.83 31.54
C SER A 132 -1.58 -20.66 31.13
N ILE A 133 -0.78 -20.14 32.06
CA ILE A 133 0.20 -19.08 31.76
C ILE A 133 1.20 -19.55 30.70
N LEU A 134 1.77 -20.75 30.86
CA LEU A 134 2.75 -21.32 29.91
C LEU A 134 2.14 -21.56 28.52
N LEU A 135 0.90 -22.04 28.45
CA LEU A 135 0.19 -22.22 27.19
C LEU A 135 0.01 -20.89 26.45
N ILE A 136 -0.49 -19.86 27.16
CA ILE A 136 -0.69 -18.52 26.59
C ILE A 136 0.64 -17.95 26.10
N THR A 137 1.70 -17.98 26.92
CA THR A 137 2.99 -17.37 26.55
C THR A 137 3.66 -18.10 25.39
N LYS A 138 3.63 -19.45 25.36
CA LYS A 138 4.15 -20.23 24.23
C LYS A 138 3.36 -19.97 22.94
N GLN A 139 2.02 -20.00 22.97
CA GLN A 139 1.20 -19.67 21.79
C GLN A 139 1.44 -18.25 21.28
N THR A 140 1.58 -17.30 22.22
CA THR A 140 1.88 -15.91 21.89
C THR A 140 3.21 -15.82 21.16
N ARG A 141 4.28 -16.45 21.66
CA ARG A 141 5.60 -16.50 21.00
C ARG A 141 5.53 -17.11 19.61
N THR A 142 4.85 -18.26 19.45
CA THR A 142 4.76 -18.95 18.15
C THR A 142 4.00 -18.12 17.10
N SER A 143 3.00 -17.35 17.53
CA SER A 143 2.14 -16.57 16.63
C SER A 143 2.55 -15.10 16.47
N GLN A 144 3.47 -14.59 17.31
CA GLN A 144 3.87 -13.18 17.40
C GLN A 144 4.27 -12.59 16.05
N ALA A 145 5.24 -13.21 15.36
CA ALA A 145 5.69 -12.73 14.06
C ALA A 145 4.54 -12.66 13.05
N LYS A 146 3.70 -13.71 12.97
CA LYS A 146 2.54 -13.75 12.07
C LYS A 146 1.50 -12.67 12.41
N ARG A 147 1.28 -12.38 13.69
CA ARG A 147 0.39 -11.29 14.14
C ARG A 147 0.96 -9.92 13.78
N ALA A 148 2.27 -9.72 13.97
CA ALA A 148 2.95 -8.49 13.59
C ALA A 148 2.86 -8.23 12.08
N GLU A 149 3.11 -9.24 11.24
CA GLU A 149 2.94 -9.12 9.77
C GLU A 149 1.49 -8.84 9.38
N LYS A 150 0.52 -9.46 10.07
CA LYS A 150 -0.91 -9.21 9.83
C LYS A 150 -1.33 -7.80 10.26
N ALA A 151 -0.73 -7.25 11.31
CA ALA A 151 -0.95 -5.87 11.71
C ALA A 151 -0.33 -4.91 10.68
N LEU A 152 0.90 -5.20 10.24
CA LEU A 152 1.60 -4.41 9.23
C LEU A 152 0.86 -4.37 7.88
N SER A 153 0.23 -5.47 7.46
CA SER A 153 -0.55 -5.49 6.21
C SER A 153 -1.85 -4.67 6.27
N LYS A 154 -2.31 -4.30 7.46
CA LYS A 154 -3.50 -3.47 7.71
C LYS A 154 -3.15 -2.07 8.23
N ILE A 155 -1.87 -1.70 8.19
CA ILE A 155 -1.40 -0.44 8.75
C ILE A 155 -2.09 0.73 8.05
N SER A 156 -2.69 1.63 8.84
CA SER A 156 -3.32 2.84 8.32
C SER A 156 -2.30 3.96 8.14
N GLU A 157 -2.68 5.00 7.39
CA GLU A 157 -1.87 6.23 7.32
C GLU A 157 -1.64 6.82 8.71
N TYR A 158 -2.64 6.78 9.59
CA TYR A 158 -2.50 7.24 10.96
C TYR A 158 -1.47 6.47 11.76
N ASP A 159 -1.43 5.14 11.61
CA ASP A 159 -0.42 4.32 12.28
C ASP A 159 0.99 4.68 11.80
N ILE A 160 1.15 4.97 10.50
CA ILE A 160 2.43 5.41 9.94
C ILE A 160 2.82 6.77 10.50
N MET A 161 1.96 7.78 10.43
CA MET A 161 2.26 9.13 10.92
C MET A 161 2.51 9.15 12.42
N ARG A 162 1.70 8.42 13.20
CA ARG A 162 1.91 8.24 14.63
C ARG A 162 3.25 7.59 14.93
N THR A 163 3.63 6.56 14.16
CA THR A 163 4.92 5.89 14.34
C THR A 163 6.08 6.81 14.00
N ILE A 164 5.99 7.57 12.90
CA ILE A 164 6.97 8.60 12.57
C ILE A 164 7.09 9.59 13.72
N ARG A 165 5.98 10.12 14.24
CA ARG A 165 5.97 11.04 15.39
C ARG A 165 6.66 10.44 16.62
N MET A 166 6.42 9.17 16.93
CA MET A 166 7.11 8.47 18.03
C MET A 166 8.62 8.30 17.81
N MET A 167 9.12 8.32 16.57
CA MET A 167 10.57 8.27 16.30
C MET A 167 11.31 9.55 16.70
N PHE A 168 10.59 10.65 16.97
CA PHE A 168 11.16 11.96 17.31
C PHE A 168 10.78 12.43 18.71
N GLU A 169 10.78 11.52 19.70
CA GLU A 169 10.47 11.88 21.09
C GLU A 169 11.10 13.22 21.50
N ASN A 170 10.25 14.16 21.95
CA ASN A 170 10.61 15.51 22.40
C ASN A 170 11.05 16.52 21.31
N LYS A 171 10.61 16.37 20.05
CA LYS A 171 10.72 17.44 19.03
C LYS A 171 9.42 18.19 18.84
N ASP A 172 9.36 19.39 19.41
CA ASP A 172 8.19 20.27 19.36
C ASP A 172 7.74 20.57 17.92
N SER A 173 8.67 20.81 16.98
CA SER A 173 8.33 21.06 15.58
C SER A 173 7.61 19.88 14.90
N ILE A 174 8.03 18.65 15.20
CA ILE A 174 7.40 17.43 14.67
C ILE A 174 6.03 17.21 15.33
N GLU A 175 5.91 17.50 16.63
CA GLU A 175 4.65 17.39 17.37
C GLU A 175 3.60 18.39 16.86
N GLU A 176 4.01 19.63 16.58
CA GLU A 176 3.13 20.66 16.01
C GLU A 176 2.64 20.27 14.61
N LEU A 177 3.54 19.85 13.73
CA LEU A 177 3.18 19.39 12.38
C LEU A 177 2.30 18.13 12.41
N TYR A 178 2.56 17.21 13.33
CA TYR A 178 1.70 16.04 13.54
C TYR A 178 0.28 16.44 13.96
N LYS A 179 0.13 17.42 14.86
CA LYS A 179 -1.19 17.95 15.25
C LYS A 179 -1.88 18.69 14.11
N ALA A 180 -1.12 19.46 13.34
CA ALA A 180 -1.63 20.18 12.17
C ALA A 180 -2.19 19.21 11.12
N TRP A 181 -1.52 18.08 10.88
CA TRP A 181 -2.03 17.00 10.03
C TRP A 181 -3.19 16.22 10.66
N GLY A 182 -3.09 15.91 11.96
CA GLY A 182 -4.04 15.05 12.66
C GLY A 182 -5.44 15.66 12.80
N LYS A 183 -5.55 16.99 12.85
CA LYS A 183 -6.84 17.70 12.97
C LYS A 183 -7.73 17.52 11.73
N PRO A 184 -7.34 17.93 10.50
CA PRO A 184 -8.17 17.75 9.31
C PRO A 184 -8.35 16.28 8.96
N TRP A 185 -7.36 15.41 9.21
CA TRP A 185 -7.50 13.96 9.07
C TRP A 185 -8.59 13.39 10.01
N GLY A 186 -8.62 13.85 11.27
CA GLY A 186 -9.65 13.50 12.25
C GLY A 186 -11.04 13.96 11.82
N ASP A 187 -11.16 15.19 11.35
CA ASP A 187 -12.41 15.76 10.84
C ASP A 187 -12.96 14.98 9.64
N ILE A 188 -12.10 14.57 8.70
CA ILE A 188 -12.48 13.70 7.57
C ILE A 188 -13.04 12.37 8.07
N ASN A 189 -12.40 11.75 9.06
CA ASN A 189 -12.86 10.46 9.59
C ASN A 189 -14.12 10.59 10.45
N ALA A 190 -14.34 11.72 11.10
CA ALA A 190 -15.60 12.03 11.77
C ALA A 190 -16.76 12.08 10.77
N LEU A 191 -16.57 12.75 9.63
CA LEU A 191 -17.56 12.80 8.54
C LEU A 191 -17.86 11.40 7.97
N ARG A 192 -16.83 10.58 7.75
CA ARG A 192 -17.00 9.18 7.30
C ARG A 192 -17.78 8.33 8.32
N SER A 193 -17.45 8.48 9.60
CA SER A 193 -18.12 7.74 10.67
C SER A 193 -19.60 8.13 10.78
N GLU A 194 -19.90 9.41 10.64
CA GLU A 194 -21.26 9.92 10.66
C GLU A 194 -22.07 9.48 9.42
N ALA A 195 -21.46 9.44 8.23
CA ALA A 195 -22.09 8.87 7.04
C ALA A 195 -22.49 7.41 7.26
N ARG A 196 -21.58 6.63 7.85
CA ARG A 196 -21.81 5.22 8.15
C ARG A 196 -22.95 5.03 9.15
N ARG A 197 -23.05 5.88 10.18
CA ARG A 197 -24.19 5.91 11.12
C ARG A 197 -25.51 6.22 10.44
N ARG A 198 -25.50 7.10 9.44
CA ARG A 198 -26.66 7.49 8.63
C ARG A 198 -27.02 6.49 7.53
N GLY A 199 -26.26 5.40 7.36
CA GLY A 199 -26.45 4.44 6.28
C GLY A 199 -26.09 4.99 4.89
N ILE A 200 -25.37 6.11 4.83
CA ILE A 200 -24.92 6.77 3.60
C ILE A 200 -23.61 6.11 3.15
N ARG A 201 -23.56 5.66 1.89
CA ARG A 201 -22.35 5.07 1.31
C ARG A 201 -21.24 6.12 1.22
N GLU A 202 -20.03 5.76 1.62
CA GLU A 202 -18.85 6.66 1.58
C GLU A 202 -18.58 7.18 0.15
N GLU A 203 -18.91 6.38 -0.87
CA GLU A 203 -18.87 6.74 -2.30
C GLU A 203 -19.67 8.02 -2.61
N LEU A 204 -20.77 8.27 -1.90
CA LEU A 204 -21.60 9.46 -2.07
C LEU A 204 -20.95 10.72 -1.50
N LEU A 205 -19.99 10.53 -0.59
CA LEU A 205 -19.15 11.60 -0.04
C LEU A 205 -17.86 11.80 -0.84
N GLU A 206 -17.62 10.99 -1.88
CA GLU A 206 -16.50 11.22 -2.75
C GLU A 206 -16.70 12.53 -3.52
N VAL A 207 -16.00 13.54 -3.05
CA VAL A 207 -15.61 14.64 -3.92
C VAL A 207 -14.63 14.00 -4.90
N HIS A 208 -15.10 13.64 -6.10
CA HIS A 208 -14.18 13.51 -7.22
C HIS A 208 -13.48 14.86 -7.27
N ALA A 209 -12.19 14.86 -6.92
CA ALA A 209 -11.39 16.05 -6.96
C ALA A 209 -11.68 16.72 -8.30
N ILE A 210 -12.11 17.97 -8.27
CA ILE A 210 -11.73 18.89 -9.34
C ILE A 210 -10.23 18.69 -9.40
N GLN A 211 -9.76 17.96 -10.41
CA GLN A 211 -8.39 17.53 -10.56
C GLN A 211 -7.56 18.82 -10.55
N SER A 212 -6.97 19.12 -9.39
CA SER A 212 -6.03 20.21 -9.23
C SER A 212 -4.90 19.93 -10.23
N GLY A 213 -4.43 20.96 -10.91
CA GLY A 213 -3.58 20.86 -12.11
C GLY A 213 -2.29 20.05 -11.99
N GLU A 214 -1.98 19.46 -10.83
CA GLU A 214 -0.95 18.45 -10.64
C GLU A 214 -1.29 17.10 -11.27
N ALA A 215 -2.55 16.64 -11.20
CA ALA A 215 -2.97 15.41 -11.87
C ALA A 215 -2.91 15.57 -13.39
N ASP A 216 -3.36 16.71 -13.92
CA ASP A 216 -3.23 17.07 -15.33
C ASP A 216 -1.76 17.21 -15.75
N ARG A 217 -0.90 17.83 -14.91
CA ARG A 217 0.55 17.89 -15.16
C ARG A 217 1.19 16.51 -15.17
N LEU A 218 0.88 15.64 -14.21
CA LEU A 218 1.43 14.28 -14.16
C LEU A 218 0.92 13.41 -15.32
N GLN A 219 -0.32 13.60 -15.74
CA GLN A 219 -0.88 12.92 -16.91
C GLN A 219 -0.30 13.48 -18.22
N GLU A 220 -0.02 14.78 -18.30
CA GLU A 220 0.65 15.42 -19.44
C GLU A 220 2.13 15.01 -19.52
N VAL A 221 2.84 14.96 -18.39
CA VAL A 221 4.21 14.43 -18.29
C VAL A 221 4.23 12.96 -18.66
N GLY A 222 3.29 12.15 -18.15
CA GLY A 222 3.13 10.75 -18.55
C GLY A 222 2.88 10.58 -20.05
N LYS A 223 2.00 11.40 -20.63
CA LYS A 223 1.76 11.43 -22.10
C LYS A 223 3.02 11.83 -22.86
N LYS A 224 3.77 12.86 -22.42
CA LYS A 224 5.03 13.30 -23.04
C LYS A 224 6.14 12.25 -22.92
N VAL A 225 6.22 11.53 -21.81
CA VAL A 225 7.18 10.43 -21.61
C VAL A 225 6.83 9.24 -22.50
N VAL A 226 5.55 8.89 -22.63
CA VAL A 226 5.08 7.83 -23.54
C VAL A 226 5.28 8.22 -25.00
N GLU A 227 5.00 9.48 -25.38
CA GLU A 227 5.27 10.00 -26.73
C GLU A 227 6.77 10.08 -27.03
N GLY A 228 7.59 10.50 -26.06
CA GLY A 228 9.05 10.50 -26.16
C GLY A 228 9.60 9.09 -26.32
N GLY A 229 9.08 8.13 -25.55
CA GLY A 229 9.40 6.70 -25.67
C GLY A 229 8.97 6.12 -27.01
N ARG A 230 7.77 6.46 -27.51
CA ARG A 230 7.28 6.05 -28.85
C ARG A 230 8.08 6.68 -29.98
N LYS A 231 8.46 7.96 -29.87
CA LYS A 231 9.33 8.64 -30.84
C LYS A 231 10.74 8.04 -30.81
N GLY A 232 11.31 7.79 -29.64
CA GLY A 232 12.60 7.11 -29.47
C GLY A 232 12.60 5.69 -30.05
N ALA A 233 11.54 4.91 -29.80
CA ALA A 233 11.36 3.59 -30.38
C ALA A 233 11.19 3.63 -31.91
N ARG A 234 10.48 4.64 -32.46
CA ARG A 234 10.40 4.87 -33.92
C ARG A 234 11.75 5.22 -34.52
N VAL A 235 12.50 6.14 -33.91
CA VAL A 235 13.84 6.53 -34.39
C VAL A 235 14.79 5.34 -34.33
N ALA A 236 14.75 4.53 -33.27
CA ALA A 236 15.53 3.30 -33.16
C ALA A 236 15.10 2.23 -34.20
N SER A 237 13.80 2.12 -34.52
CA SER A 237 13.33 1.18 -35.55
C SER A 237 13.75 1.60 -36.97
N TYR A 238 13.70 2.90 -37.28
CA TYR A 238 14.12 3.46 -38.57
C TYR A 238 15.64 3.48 -38.75
N GLY A 239 16.41 3.61 -37.66
CA GLY A 239 17.87 3.60 -37.67
C GLY A 239 18.52 2.21 -37.69
N SER A 240 17.74 1.13 -37.54
CA SER A 240 18.30 -0.22 -37.52
C SER A 240 18.75 -0.67 -38.92
N GLU A 241 19.97 -1.22 -39.03
CA GLU A 241 20.54 -1.80 -40.27
C GLU A 241 19.56 -2.78 -40.95
N LYS A 242 18.73 -3.45 -40.15
CA LYS A 242 17.71 -4.39 -40.59
C LYS A 242 16.55 -3.72 -41.35
N SER A 243 16.04 -2.58 -40.88
CA SER A 243 14.95 -1.85 -41.57
C SER A 243 15.48 -1.23 -42.87
N ARG A 244 16.67 -0.62 -42.83
CA ARG A 244 17.34 -0.07 -44.02
C ARG A 244 17.55 -1.14 -45.09
N ARG A 245 17.98 -2.35 -44.70
CA ARG A 245 18.16 -3.49 -45.61
C ARG A 245 16.83 -4.01 -46.16
N LYS A 246 15.75 -4.02 -45.37
CA LYS A 246 14.39 -4.39 -45.85
C LYS A 246 13.93 -3.41 -46.95
N ASP A 247 14.06 -2.12 -46.72
CA ASP A 247 13.59 -1.10 -47.67
C ASP A 247 14.37 -1.13 -48.99
N GLN A 248 15.70 -1.32 -48.93
CA GLN A 248 16.52 -1.48 -50.13
C GLN A 248 16.14 -2.74 -50.93
N VAL A 249 15.87 -3.86 -50.25
CA VAL A 249 15.41 -5.10 -50.89
C VAL A 249 14.06 -4.91 -51.56
N LEU A 250 13.10 -4.24 -50.90
CA LEU A 250 11.77 -3.99 -51.45
C LEU A 250 11.82 -3.03 -52.65
N LYS A 251 12.64 -1.98 -52.57
CA LYS A 251 12.84 -1.04 -53.68
C LYS A 251 13.43 -1.74 -54.90
N LYS A 252 14.51 -2.52 -54.72
CA LYS A 252 15.16 -3.25 -55.81
C LYS A 252 14.25 -4.30 -56.44
N TYR A 253 13.45 -4.99 -55.63
CA TYR A 253 12.42 -5.91 -56.12
C TYR A 253 11.39 -5.19 -57.00
N GLY A 254 10.90 -4.01 -56.57
CA GLY A 254 9.98 -3.18 -57.36
C GLY A 254 10.59 -2.71 -58.68
N GLU A 255 11.86 -2.30 -58.68
CA GLU A 255 12.60 -1.89 -59.88
C GLU A 255 12.72 -3.04 -60.90
N ILE A 256 13.08 -4.25 -60.46
CA ILE A 256 13.27 -5.41 -61.36
C ILE A 256 11.92 -5.89 -61.89
N MET A 257 10.89 -5.99 -61.04
CA MET A 257 9.56 -6.45 -61.46
C MET A 257 8.82 -5.40 -62.32
N GLY A 258 9.23 -4.14 -62.27
CA GLY A 258 8.71 -3.07 -63.12
C GLY A 258 9.33 -3.01 -64.52
N GLN A 259 10.38 -3.79 -64.79
CA GLN A 259 11.00 -3.82 -66.12
C GLN A 259 10.18 -4.68 -67.11
N PRO A 260 10.14 -4.31 -68.41
CA PRO A 260 9.30 -4.99 -69.40
C PRO A 260 9.70 -6.45 -69.68
N HIS A 261 10.93 -6.85 -69.32
CA HIS A 261 11.42 -8.22 -69.48
C HIS A 261 11.19 -9.02 -68.20
N LYS A 262 10.26 -9.99 -68.28
CA LYS A 262 9.81 -10.82 -67.17
C LYS A 262 10.82 -11.90 -66.84
N MET A 263 11.82 -11.55 -66.03
CA MET A 263 12.56 -12.58 -65.28
C MET A 263 11.58 -13.28 -64.32
N PRO A 264 11.56 -14.62 -64.21
CA PRO A 264 10.67 -15.30 -63.28
C PRO A 264 10.88 -14.79 -61.85
N GLU A 265 9.79 -14.57 -61.10
CA GLU A 265 9.84 -14.01 -59.75
C GLU A 265 10.77 -14.82 -58.80
N SER A 266 10.87 -16.13 -59.05
CA SER A 266 11.77 -17.03 -58.34
C SER A 266 13.25 -16.72 -58.58
N GLU A 267 13.62 -16.29 -59.79
CA GLU A 267 14.98 -15.87 -60.14
C GLU A 267 15.29 -14.47 -59.62
N VAL A 268 14.32 -13.54 -59.69
CA VAL A 268 14.43 -12.21 -59.09
C VAL A 268 14.72 -12.32 -57.59
N LYS A 269 13.99 -13.18 -56.88
CA LYS A 269 14.24 -13.44 -55.44
C LYS A 269 15.62 -14.02 -55.16
N LYS A 270 16.13 -14.92 -56.02
CA LYS A 270 17.48 -15.50 -55.90
C LYS A 270 18.57 -14.45 -56.18
N GLN A 271 18.37 -13.60 -57.17
CA GLN A 271 19.29 -12.52 -57.50
C GLN A 271 19.39 -11.51 -56.35
N ILE A 272 18.27 -11.07 -55.80
CA ILE A 272 18.21 -10.17 -54.65
C ILE A 272 18.85 -10.81 -53.41
N ALA A 273 18.60 -12.10 -53.16
CA ALA A 273 19.23 -12.83 -52.06
C ALA A 273 20.77 -12.81 -52.17
N LYS A 274 21.29 -13.01 -53.39
CA LYS A 274 22.72 -12.97 -53.68
C LYS A 274 23.30 -11.55 -53.56
N GLU A 275 22.63 -10.55 -54.13
CA GLU A 275 23.04 -9.14 -54.15
C GLU A 275 23.15 -8.57 -52.73
N PHE A 276 22.13 -8.80 -51.90
CA PHE A 276 22.10 -8.31 -50.51
C PHE A 276 22.75 -9.27 -49.51
N ARG A 277 23.34 -10.38 -49.97
CA ARG A 277 23.97 -11.44 -49.16
C ARG A 277 23.08 -11.90 -48.00
N ILE A 278 21.80 -12.13 -48.29
CA ILE A 278 20.81 -12.61 -47.31
C ILE A 278 20.20 -13.92 -47.80
N SER A 279 19.66 -14.71 -46.87
CA SER A 279 19.01 -15.97 -47.24
C SER A 279 17.78 -15.71 -48.11
N LEU A 280 17.46 -16.65 -49.00
CA LEU A 280 16.23 -16.61 -49.80
C LEU A 280 14.97 -16.56 -48.92
N TYR A 281 15.04 -17.18 -47.73
CA TYR A 281 13.98 -17.12 -46.73
C TYR A 281 13.77 -15.70 -46.19
N THR A 282 14.85 -14.96 -45.93
CA THR A 282 14.79 -13.55 -45.49
C THR A 282 14.14 -12.66 -46.54
N VAL A 283 14.48 -12.86 -47.83
CA VAL A 283 13.85 -12.14 -48.95
C VAL A 283 12.35 -12.42 -49.01
N ARG A 284 11.94 -13.69 -48.91
CA ARG A 284 10.51 -14.07 -48.88
C ARG A 284 9.78 -13.42 -47.71
N ARG A 285 10.37 -13.43 -46.51
CA ARG A 285 9.79 -12.81 -45.32
C ARG A 285 9.63 -11.30 -45.44
N TYR A 286 10.55 -10.62 -46.12
CA TYR A 286 10.43 -9.18 -46.38
C TYR A 286 9.32 -8.87 -47.37
N LEU A 287 9.16 -9.68 -48.42
CA LEU A 287 8.11 -9.52 -49.42
C LEU A 287 6.71 -9.93 -48.92
N GLN A 288 6.62 -10.89 -47.98
CA GLN A 288 5.36 -11.25 -47.32
C GLN A 288 4.82 -10.14 -46.40
N ASN A 289 5.70 -9.30 -45.88
CA ASN A 289 5.36 -8.13 -45.05
C ASN A 289 5.49 -6.82 -45.84
N ARG A 290 5.27 -6.89 -47.16
CA ARG A 290 5.11 -5.73 -48.05
C ARG A 290 3.65 -5.29 -47.98
#